data_AF-A0A3A8ZEP3-F1
#
_entry.id   AF-A0A3A8ZEP3-F1
#
_cell.length_a   1.000
_cell.length_b   1.000
_cell.length_c   1.000
_cell.angle_alpha   90.00
_cell.angle_beta   90.00
_cell.angle_gamma   90.00
#
_symmetry.space_group_name_H-M   'P 1'
#
loop_
_entity.id
_entity.type
_entity.pdbx_description
1 polymer ?
#
loop_
_entity_poly.entity_id
_entity_poly.type
_entity_poly.pdbx_seq_one_letter_code
_entity_poly.pdbx_strand_id
1 'polypeptide(L)'
;MSISGIGVGYPAWRETGKTQRNNSGIGFANKMAGADTAGSVPAQRTSVRTSALEAYRASAASAVRNVKPAYETYESENYRIVPDNEAGCFDIYNKQGERIGAFDYSDIKVRQDSATGKQFLISEHGTMSYDAVVLDGELKDALQNVMGVETLETEEMQGFTLKTHSGTGIQYLVRDGEEGRGGKVLLQSQTDIEKYEALAETYFNKYPNLIHDKNAAYIWADLEIKGLAQHTNNGIVSMGFNGMSYNDNVDYKNNWSVLFSGDTYKAIFDWLQNNRGSIEEMQKFATWQDVFDSIGSRYERVWSDEEEKQGHLNN
;
A
#
# COMPACT_ATOMS: atom_id res chain seq x y z
N MET A 1 -36.34 10.64 19.44
CA MET A 1 -35.92 11.60 18.40
C MET A 1 -34.56 11.16 17.91
N SER A 2 -34.51 10.64 16.68
CA SER A 2 -33.29 10.15 16.05
C SER A 2 -32.43 11.33 15.59
N ILE A 3 -31.14 11.28 15.89
CA ILE A 3 -30.14 12.16 15.27
C ILE A 3 -29.43 11.31 14.23
N SER A 4 -29.92 11.41 13.00
CA SER A 4 -29.27 10.94 11.79
C SER A 4 -28.49 12.12 11.21
N GLY A 5 -27.17 12.00 11.08
CA GLY A 5 -26.38 13.03 10.43
C GLY A 5 -24.86 12.86 10.55
N ILE A 6 -24.26 12.43 9.43
CA ILE A 6 -22.96 12.85 8.90
C ILE A 6 -21.71 12.18 9.52
N GLY A 7 -21.17 11.21 8.78
CA GLY A 7 -19.80 10.69 8.87
C GLY A 7 -19.52 9.95 7.57
N VAL A 8 -18.76 10.58 6.68
CA VAL A 8 -18.64 10.22 5.25
C VAL A 8 -17.78 8.97 5.13
N GLY A 9 -18.30 7.97 4.39
CA GLY A 9 -17.64 6.68 4.19
C GLY A 9 -16.28 6.74 3.52
N TYR A 10 -15.48 5.72 3.76
CA TYR A 10 -14.21 5.43 3.11
C TYR A 10 -14.43 5.39 1.58
N PRO A 11 -13.63 6.14 0.79
CA PRO A 11 -13.98 6.34 -0.61
C PRO A 11 -13.54 5.19 -1.53
N ALA A 12 -14.39 4.90 -2.51
CA ALA A 12 -14.26 3.89 -3.57
C ALA A 12 -13.12 4.11 -4.59
N TRP A 13 -12.03 4.78 -4.21
CA TRP A 13 -10.92 5.12 -5.13
C TRP A 13 -9.97 3.95 -5.41
N ARG A 14 -10.08 2.81 -4.71
CA ARG A 14 -9.29 1.61 -5.01
C ARG A 14 -9.65 0.94 -6.33
N GLU A 15 -10.79 1.26 -6.96
CA GLU A 15 -11.26 0.57 -8.17
C GLU A 15 -11.14 1.37 -9.49
N THR A 16 -10.89 2.68 -9.45
CA THR A 16 -10.88 3.52 -10.66
C THR A 16 -9.48 3.75 -11.24
N GLY A 17 -8.72 2.67 -11.39
CA GLY A 17 -7.48 2.65 -12.15
C GLY A 17 -7.71 2.45 -13.65
N LYS A 18 -8.43 3.35 -14.32
CA LYS A 18 -8.41 3.48 -15.80
C LYS A 18 -9.00 4.82 -16.23
N THR A 19 -8.23 5.51 -17.07
CA THR A 19 -8.56 6.73 -17.85
C THR A 19 -8.70 8.07 -17.11
N GLN A 20 -7.60 8.84 -17.03
CA GLN A 20 -7.49 10.13 -17.71
C GLN A 20 -6.03 10.63 -17.69
N ARG A 21 -5.45 10.83 -18.88
CA ARG A 21 -4.19 11.57 -19.07
C ARG A 21 -4.52 13.04 -18.97
N ASN A 22 -3.99 13.73 -17.95
CA ASN A 22 -3.74 15.16 -17.96
C ASN A 22 -2.50 15.41 -17.06
N ASN A 23 -1.69 16.40 -17.44
CA ASN A 23 -0.40 16.78 -16.84
C ASN A 23 -0.52 17.34 -15.40
N SER A 24 -1.13 16.62 -14.48
CA SER A 24 -1.06 16.89 -13.05
C SER A 24 0.13 16.10 -12.45
N GLY A 25 0.76 16.61 -11.38
CA GLY A 25 1.85 15.95 -10.65
C GLY A 25 1.51 14.54 -10.11
N ILE A 26 0.26 14.10 -10.31
CA ILE A 26 -0.21 12.74 -10.12
C ILE A 26 0.36 11.78 -11.18
N GLY A 27 0.87 12.26 -12.33
CA GLY A 27 1.40 11.40 -13.39
C GLY A 27 2.58 10.51 -12.97
N PHE A 28 3.46 11.01 -12.09
CA PHE A 28 4.59 10.24 -11.53
C PHE A 28 4.16 9.39 -10.33
N ALA A 29 3.35 9.95 -9.41
CA ALA A 29 2.78 9.21 -8.28
C ALA A 29 1.88 8.03 -8.72
N ASN A 30 1.07 8.21 -9.76
CA ASN A 30 0.28 7.14 -10.39
C ASN A 30 1.15 6.16 -11.18
N LYS A 31 2.33 6.55 -11.66
CA LYS A 31 3.30 5.61 -12.26
C LYS A 31 3.97 4.74 -11.20
N MET A 32 4.16 5.28 -10.00
CA MET A 32 4.64 4.54 -8.83
C MET A 32 3.55 3.64 -8.23
N ALA A 33 2.28 4.06 -8.22
CA ALA A 33 1.14 3.22 -7.86
C ALA A 33 0.74 2.22 -8.98
N GLY A 34 1.03 2.54 -10.24
CA GLY A 34 0.65 1.75 -11.43
C GLY A 34 1.62 0.62 -11.81
N ALA A 35 2.67 0.39 -11.02
CA ALA A 35 3.57 -0.76 -11.19
C ALA A 35 2.93 -2.11 -10.79
N ASP A 36 1.63 -2.11 -10.49
CA ASP A 36 0.82 -3.28 -10.12
C ASP A 36 0.52 -4.26 -11.28
N THR A 37 0.94 -4.01 -12.53
CA THR A 37 0.44 -4.80 -13.68
C THR A 37 1.41 -5.19 -14.79
N ALA A 38 2.73 -4.93 -14.70
CA ALA A 38 3.63 -5.23 -15.82
C ALA A 38 4.94 -5.89 -15.40
N GLY A 39 4.98 -7.23 -15.40
CA GLY A 39 6.22 -7.96 -15.14
C GLY A 39 6.16 -9.49 -15.27
N SER A 40 5.42 -10.06 -16.23
CA SER A 40 5.47 -11.51 -16.48
C SER A 40 6.31 -11.84 -17.71
N VAL A 41 7.52 -12.36 -17.51
CA VAL A 41 8.31 -13.06 -18.53
C VAL A 41 8.27 -14.56 -18.22
N PRO A 42 7.96 -15.44 -19.19
CA PRO A 42 7.72 -16.86 -18.92
C PRO A 42 9.03 -17.65 -18.79
N ALA A 43 9.13 -18.48 -17.75
CA ALA A 43 10.20 -19.45 -17.57
C ALA A 43 9.98 -20.67 -18.48
N GLN A 44 10.95 -20.97 -19.34
CA GLN A 44 11.04 -22.23 -20.08
C GLN A 44 11.29 -23.39 -19.10
N ARG A 45 10.46 -24.44 -19.14
CA ARG A 45 10.73 -25.72 -18.48
C ARG A 45 11.02 -26.82 -19.50
N THR A 46 12.15 -27.46 -19.30
CA THR A 46 12.66 -28.65 -19.98
C THR A 46 11.75 -29.86 -19.80
N SER A 47 11.62 -30.66 -20.86
CA SER A 47 10.70 -31.80 -20.97
C SER A 47 11.16 -33.05 -20.23
N VAL A 48 10.27 -33.66 -19.46
CA VAL A 48 10.28 -35.09 -19.17
C VAL A 48 8.94 -35.67 -19.64
N ARG A 49 8.99 -36.59 -20.60
CA ARG A 49 7.81 -37.23 -21.21
C ARG A 49 7.21 -38.25 -20.25
N THR A 50 6.16 -37.87 -19.54
CA THR A 50 5.12 -38.80 -19.06
C THR A 50 3.99 -38.81 -20.09
N SER A 51 3.42 -39.98 -20.39
CA SER A 51 2.39 -40.09 -21.43
C SER A 51 1.17 -39.25 -21.03
N ALA A 52 0.71 -38.37 -21.92
CA ALA A 52 -0.38 -37.42 -21.63
C ALA A 52 -1.68 -38.11 -21.16
N LEU A 53 -1.85 -39.38 -21.51
CA LEU A 53 -2.99 -40.20 -21.11
C LEU A 53 -2.92 -40.65 -19.63
N GLU A 54 -1.72 -40.91 -19.10
CA GLU A 54 -1.51 -41.24 -17.68
C GLU A 54 -1.63 -39.99 -16.81
N ALA A 55 -1.14 -38.84 -17.29
CA ALA A 55 -1.33 -37.55 -16.62
C ALA A 55 -2.82 -37.17 -16.55
N TYR A 56 -3.58 -37.40 -17.63
CA TYR A 56 -5.01 -37.17 -17.68
C TYR A 56 -5.81 -38.12 -16.77
N ARG A 57 -5.42 -39.41 -16.71
CA ARG A 57 -6.06 -40.36 -15.79
C ARG A 57 -5.72 -40.07 -14.32
N ALA A 58 -4.50 -39.64 -14.02
CA ALA A 58 -4.11 -39.20 -12.69
C ALA A 58 -4.83 -37.92 -12.26
N SER A 59 -5.03 -36.94 -13.17
CA SER A 59 -5.80 -35.73 -12.88
C SER A 59 -7.30 -36.00 -12.74
N ALA A 60 -7.85 -36.92 -13.54
CA ALA A 60 -9.25 -37.32 -13.43
C ALA A 60 -9.52 -38.16 -12.16
N ALA A 61 -8.54 -38.93 -11.69
CA ALA A 61 -8.63 -39.65 -10.42
C ALA A 61 -8.42 -38.74 -9.18
N SER A 62 -7.62 -37.67 -9.30
CA SER A 62 -7.47 -36.67 -8.22
C SER A 62 -8.66 -35.73 -8.10
N ALA A 63 -9.51 -35.62 -9.14
CA ALA A 63 -10.72 -34.81 -9.15
C ALA A 63 -11.84 -35.36 -8.22
N VAL A 64 -11.65 -36.52 -7.60
CA VAL A 64 -12.70 -37.19 -6.80
C VAL A 64 -12.72 -36.74 -5.33
N ARG A 65 -11.71 -36.03 -4.80
CA ARG A 65 -11.78 -35.41 -3.45
C ARG A 65 -10.88 -34.17 -3.34
N ASN A 66 -11.39 -33.03 -3.78
CA ASN A 66 -11.07 -31.72 -3.20
C ASN A 66 -12.28 -30.83 -3.48
N VAL A 67 -13.37 -31.11 -2.77
CA VAL A 67 -14.45 -30.13 -2.66
C VAL A 67 -13.82 -28.97 -1.89
N LYS A 68 -13.49 -27.86 -2.57
CA LYS A 68 -13.19 -26.61 -1.87
C LYS A 68 -14.35 -26.38 -0.89
N PRO A 69 -14.09 -26.15 0.41
CA PRO A 69 -15.17 -25.86 1.34
C PRO A 69 -15.98 -24.68 0.79
N ALA A 70 -17.29 -24.89 0.66
CA ALA A 70 -18.22 -23.84 0.28
C ALA A 70 -18.67 -23.17 1.57
N TYR A 71 -18.22 -21.94 1.79
CA TYR A 71 -18.62 -21.15 2.93
C TYR A 71 -19.86 -20.31 2.61
N GLU A 72 -20.58 -19.92 3.65
CA GLU A 72 -21.73 -19.01 3.56
C GLU A 72 -21.37 -17.63 4.15
N THR A 73 -22.10 -16.60 3.76
CA THR A 73 -21.91 -15.26 4.32
C THR A 73 -22.20 -15.26 5.82
N TYR A 74 -21.33 -14.61 6.59
CA TYR A 74 -21.48 -14.44 8.03
C TYR A 74 -21.43 -12.95 8.41
N GLU A 75 -22.31 -12.54 9.33
CA GLU A 75 -22.37 -11.17 9.85
C GLU A 75 -22.24 -11.18 11.37
N SER A 76 -21.30 -10.39 11.90
CA SER A 76 -21.15 -10.05 13.31
C SER A 76 -21.64 -8.62 13.57
N GLU A 77 -21.32 -8.05 14.73
CA GLU A 77 -21.74 -6.68 15.06
C GLU A 77 -21.05 -5.62 14.20
N ASN A 78 -19.76 -5.84 13.89
CA ASN A 78 -18.90 -4.89 13.21
C ASN A 78 -18.32 -5.41 11.89
N TYR A 79 -18.51 -6.70 11.57
CA TYR A 79 -17.94 -7.31 10.37
C TYR A 79 -18.99 -8.08 9.55
N ARG A 80 -18.79 -8.06 8.23
CA ARG A 80 -19.46 -8.97 7.29
C ARG A 80 -18.41 -9.71 6.48
N ILE A 81 -18.44 -11.03 6.54
CA ILE A 81 -17.53 -11.93 5.83
C ILE A 81 -18.32 -12.55 4.68
N VAL A 82 -17.92 -12.23 3.45
CA VAL A 82 -18.57 -12.71 2.22
C VAL A 82 -17.61 -13.66 1.51
N PRO A 83 -17.94 -14.96 1.35
CA PRO A 83 -17.10 -15.88 0.62
C PRO A 83 -17.25 -15.72 -0.90
N ASP A 84 -16.13 -15.58 -1.60
CA ASP A 84 -16.02 -15.91 -3.02
C ASP A 84 -15.47 -17.34 -3.13
N ASN A 85 -16.39 -18.31 -3.16
CA ASN A 85 -16.04 -19.73 -3.22
C ASN A 85 -15.36 -20.13 -4.54
N GLU A 86 -15.56 -19.35 -5.61
CA GLU A 86 -14.93 -19.60 -6.92
C GLU A 86 -13.45 -19.20 -6.85
N ALA A 87 -13.18 -17.97 -6.40
CA ALA A 87 -11.83 -17.46 -6.17
C ALA A 87 -11.12 -18.20 -5.03
N GLY A 88 -11.86 -18.62 -4.00
CA GLY A 88 -11.32 -19.27 -2.80
C GLY A 88 -10.85 -18.26 -1.75
N CYS A 89 -11.56 -17.15 -1.59
CA CYS A 89 -11.23 -16.09 -0.64
C CYS A 89 -12.46 -15.53 0.07
N PHE A 90 -12.21 -14.81 1.18
CA PHE A 90 -13.21 -14.02 1.88
C PHE A 90 -13.00 -12.54 1.57
N ASP A 91 -14.05 -11.89 1.11
CA ASP A 91 -14.16 -10.43 1.18
C ASP A 91 -14.68 -10.05 2.57
N ILE A 92 -13.90 -9.26 3.29
CA ILE A 92 -14.29 -8.78 4.61
C ILE A 92 -14.69 -7.32 4.50
N TYR A 93 -15.81 -6.99 5.12
CA TYR A 93 -16.35 -5.63 5.19
C TYR A 93 -16.48 -5.21 6.65
N ASN A 94 -16.32 -3.91 6.91
CA ASN A 94 -16.71 -3.32 8.18
C ASN A 94 -18.23 -3.06 8.23
N LYS A 95 -18.72 -2.60 9.38
CA LYS A 95 -20.13 -2.26 9.65
C LYS A 95 -20.72 -1.25 8.67
N GLN A 96 -19.89 -0.36 8.14
CA GLN A 96 -20.29 0.69 7.20
C GLN A 96 -20.45 0.13 5.78
N GLY A 97 -20.12 -1.15 5.55
CA GLY A 97 -20.19 -1.81 4.27
C GLY A 97 -18.95 -1.59 3.40
N GLU A 98 -17.86 -1.11 3.99
CA GLU A 98 -16.61 -0.84 3.28
C GLU A 98 -15.74 -2.09 3.32
N ARG A 99 -15.21 -2.47 2.15
CA ARG A 99 -14.35 -3.64 2.02
C ARG A 99 -12.98 -3.34 2.63
N ILE A 100 -12.61 -4.08 3.67
CA ILE A 100 -11.33 -3.93 4.38
C ILE A 100 -10.22 -4.80 3.78
N GLY A 101 -10.57 -5.85 3.01
CA GLY A 101 -9.62 -6.64 2.24
C GLY A 101 -10.21 -7.93 1.67
N ALA A 102 -9.46 -8.58 0.77
CA ALA A 102 -9.66 -9.97 0.37
C ALA A 102 -8.60 -10.87 1.00
N PHE A 103 -9.05 -12.00 1.52
CA PHE A 103 -8.17 -12.95 2.18
C PHE A 103 -8.42 -14.38 1.69
N ASP A 104 -7.40 -14.98 1.07
CA ASP A 104 -7.48 -16.35 0.59
C ASP A 104 -7.79 -17.32 1.75
N TYR A 105 -8.59 -18.35 1.50
CA TYR A 105 -8.94 -19.34 2.53
C TYR A 105 -7.71 -20.01 3.15
N SER A 106 -6.65 -20.19 2.37
CA SER A 106 -5.37 -20.74 2.84
C SER A 106 -4.57 -19.78 3.73
N ASP A 107 -4.88 -18.49 3.71
CA ASP A 107 -4.20 -17.45 4.48
C ASP A 107 -4.94 -17.10 5.78
N ILE A 108 -6.10 -17.72 6.04
CA ILE A 108 -6.86 -17.49 7.28
C ILE A 108 -6.19 -18.18 8.46
N LYS A 109 -5.30 -17.44 9.11
CA LYS A 109 -4.60 -17.81 10.33
C LYS A 109 -4.23 -16.57 11.13
N VAL A 110 -4.00 -16.77 12.41
CA VAL A 110 -3.53 -15.73 13.33
C VAL A 110 -2.03 -15.56 13.12
N ARG A 111 -1.61 -14.40 12.63
CA ARG A 111 -0.19 -13.99 12.65
C ARG A 111 0.04 -13.03 13.80
N GLN A 112 0.81 -13.44 14.80
CA GLN A 112 1.04 -12.65 15.99
C GLN A 112 2.41 -11.97 15.94
N ASP A 113 2.41 -10.64 16.08
CA ASP A 113 3.64 -9.87 16.29
C ASP A 113 4.20 -10.14 17.69
N SER A 114 5.43 -10.64 17.78
CA SER A 114 6.05 -11.02 19.07
C SER A 114 6.44 -9.82 19.92
N ALA A 115 6.67 -8.65 19.30
CA ALA A 115 7.04 -7.43 20.03
C ALA A 115 5.85 -6.79 20.75
N THR A 116 4.67 -6.74 20.12
CA THR A 116 3.48 -6.06 20.67
C THR A 116 2.39 -7.01 21.14
N GLY A 117 2.42 -8.28 20.73
CA GLY A 117 1.36 -9.25 20.97
C GLY A 117 0.12 -9.05 20.08
N LYS A 118 0.14 -8.08 19.16
CA LYS A 118 -0.97 -7.83 18.23
C LYS A 118 -1.11 -8.98 17.23
N GLN A 119 -2.35 -9.27 16.86
CA GLN A 119 -2.70 -10.32 15.91
C GLN A 119 -3.18 -9.69 14.61
N PHE A 120 -2.80 -10.31 13.49
CA PHE A 120 -3.11 -9.83 12.16
C PHE A 120 -3.64 -10.97 11.30
N LEU A 121 -4.55 -10.59 10.41
CA LEU A 121 -4.87 -11.37 9.23
C LEU A 121 -4.14 -10.74 8.05
N ILE A 122 -3.38 -11.54 7.30
CA ILE A 122 -2.60 -11.09 6.15
C ILE A 122 -2.86 -12.07 5.01
N SER A 123 -3.11 -11.59 3.80
CA SER A 123 -3.18 -12.46 2.62
C SER A 123 -2.34 -11.89 1.50
N GLU A 124 -1.56 -12.75 0.86
CA GLU A 124 -0.52 -12.36 -0.09
C GLU A 124 -0.96 -12.64 -1.53
N HIS A 125 -1.28 -11.57 -2.26
CA HIS A 125 -1.78 -11.61 -3.64
C HIS A 125 -0.59 -11.50 -4.61
N GLY A 126 0.13 -12.60 -4.81
CA GLY A 126 1.32 -12.63 -5.65
C GLY A 126 2.52 -11.91 -5.03
N THR A 127 3.45 -11.44 -5.87
CA THR A 127 4.78 -11.03 -5.38
C THR A 127 4.83 -9.67 -4.68
N MET A 128 3.84 -8.79 -4.88
CA MET A 128 3.95 -7.37 -4.46
C MET A 128 2.67 -6.78 -3.88
N SER A 129 1.58 -7.55 -3.81
CA SER A 129 0.33 -7.11 -3.20
C SER A 129 -0.01 -8.02 -2.04
N TYR A 130 -0.56 -7.44 -1.00
CA TYR A 130 -1.13 -8.17 0.13
C TYR A 130 -2.27 -7.36 0.70
N ASP A 131 -3.18 -7.97 1.43
CA ASP A 131 -4.10 -7.29 2.33
C ASP A 131 -3.74 -7.62 3.76
N ALA A 132 -3.96 -6.67 4.66
CA ALA A 132 -3.67 -6.83 6.07
C ALA A 132 -4.70 -6.08 6.91
N VAL A 133 -5.18 -6.73 7.96
CA VAL A 133 -6.07 -6.13 8.96
C VAL A 133 -5.67 -6.62 10.34
N VAL A 134 -5.94 -5.80 11.36
CA VAL A 134 -5.81 -6.25 12.75
C VAL A 134 -6.89 -7.27 13.03
N LEU A 135 -6.48 -8.42 13.53
CA LEU A 135 -7.37 -9.50 13.92
C LEU A 135 -7.78 -9.30 15.37
N ASP A 136 -8.82 -8.51 15.59
CA ASP A 136 -9.43 -8.38 16.90
C ASP A 136 -10.22 -9.65 17.29
N GLY A 137 -10.70 -9.69 18.53
CA GLY A 137 -11.44 -10.86 19.04
C GLY A 137 -12.71 -11.16 18.27
N GLU A 138 -13.44 -10.12 17.85
CA GLU A 138 -14.70 -10.29 17.12
C GLU A 138 -14.47 -10.86 15.72
N LEU A 139 -13.52 -10.30 14.97
CA LEU A 139 -13.17 -10.77 13.64
C LEU A 139 -12.63 -12.20 13.69
N LYS A 140 -11.83 -12.53 14.72
CA LYS A 140 -11.34 -13.89 14.96
C LYS A 140 -12.49 -14.88 15.19
N ASP A 141 -13.41 -14.55 16.08
CA ASP A 141 -14.57 -15.38 16.39
C ASP A 141 -15.47 -15.53 15.16
N ALA A 142 -15.67 -14.46 14.38
CA ALA A 142 -16.43 -14.48 13.14
C ALA A 142 -15.79 -15.42 12.09
N LEU A 143 -14.47 -15.37 11.93
CA LEU A 143 -13.72 -16.27 11.03
C LEU A 143 -13.78 -17.74 11.49
N GLN A 144 -13.72 -17.99 12.79
CA GLN A 144 -13.89 -19.34 13.35
C GLN A 144 -15.28 -19.91 13.06
N ASN A 145 -16.32 -19.08 13.25
CA ASN A 145 -17.70 -19.45 12.98
C ASN A 145 -17.94 -19.76 11.50
N VAL A 146 -17.52 -18.87 10.59
CA VAL A 146 -17.73 -19.07 9.15
C VAL A 146 -16.95 -20.28 8.62
N MET A 147 -15.76 -20.54 9.17
CA MET A 147 -14.95 -21.70 8.78
C MET A 147 -15.35 -23.00 9.47
N GLY A 148 -16.21 -22.94 10.50
CA GLY A 148 -16.63 -24.11 11.28
C GLY A 148 -15.51 -24.74 12.09
N VAL A 149 -14.58 -23.93 12.60
CA VAL A 149 -13.41 -24.39 13.38
C VAL A 149 -13.42 -23.82 14.79
N GLU A 150 -13.00 -24.60 15.79
CA GLU A 150 -12.93 -24.13 17.18
C GLU A 150 -11.79 -23.11 17.38
N THR A 151 -10.68 -23.28 16.66
CA THR A 151 -9.52 -22.39 16.75
C THR A 151 -8.91 -22.16 15.37
N LEU A 152 -8.35 -20.97 15.16
CA LEU A 152 -7.53 -20.69 13.98
C LEU A 152 -6.09 -21.09 14.28
N GLU A 153 -5.39 -21.60 13.27
CA GLU A 153 -3.95 -21.78 13.33
C GLU A 153 -3.28 -20.47 13.76
N THR A 154 -2.27 -20.58 14.63
CA THR A 154 -1.54 -19.41 15.14
C THR A 154 -0.06 -19.60 14.90
N GLU A 155 0.56 -18.59 14.30
CA GLU A 155 1.99 -18.53 14.03
C GLU A 155 2.56 -17.16 14.45
N GLU A 156 3.87 -17.13 14.70
CA GLU A 156 4.59 -15.87 14.82
C GLU A 156 4.61 -15.16 13.47
N MET A 157 4.39 -13.85 13.47
CA MET A 157 4.43 -13.03 12.25
C MET A 157 5.85 -12.98 11.71
N GLN A 158 6.04 -13.42 10.45
CA GLN A 158 7.32 -13.41 9.76
C GLN A 158 7.20 -12.63 8.43
N GLY A 159 8.28 -11.97 8.03
CA GLY A 159 8.36 -11.25 6.75
C GLY A 159 7.60 -9.92 6.72
N PHE A 160 7.07 -9.47 7.87
CA PHE A 160 6.38 -8.21 8.03
C PHE A 160 6.84 -7.53 9.32
N THR A 161 6.86 -6.20 9.28
CA THR A 161 7.15 -5.34 10.43
C THR A 161 5.98 -4.40 10.67
N LEU A 162 5.51 -4.30 11.92
CA LEU A 162 4.57 -3.27 12.34
C LEU A 162 5.31 -1.96 12.61
N LYS A 163 4.94 -0.90 11.90
CA LYS A 163 5.51 0.44 12.07
C LYS A 163 4.44 1.43 12.54
N THR A 164 4.90 2.52 13.14
CA THR A 164 4.05 3.62 13.62
C THR A 164 4.52 4.92 13.00
N HIS A 165 3.62 5.64 12.34
CA HIS A 165 3.93 6.96 11.81
C HIS A 165 4.07 7.96 12.96
N SER A 166 5.22 8.63 13.10
CA SER A 166 5.52 9.46 14.27
C SER A 166 4.62 10.69 14.40
N GLY A 167 4.12 11.24 13.28
CA GLY A 167 3.29 12.45 13.29
C GLY A 167 1.84 12.19 13.71
N THR A 168 1.26 11.07 13.27
CA THR A 168 -0.16 10.74 13.54
C THR A 168 -0.32 9.67 14.64
N GLY A 169 0.71 8.86 14.86
CA GLY A 169 0.63 7.65 15.68
C GLY A 169 -0.11 6.49 15.00
N ILE A 170 -0.54 6.65 13.74
CA ILE A 170 -1.24 5.61 12.98
C ILE A 170 -0.23 4.51 12.64
N GLN A 171 -0.65 3.27 12.83
CA GLN A 171 0.16 2.12 12.52
C GLN A 171 -0.01 1.68 11.07
N TYR A 172 1.02 1.09 10.51
CA TYR A 172 1.00 0.46 9.21
C TYR A 172 1.87 -0.78 9.24
N LEU A 173 1.43 -1.82 8.52
CA LEU A 173 2.19 -3.04 8.34
C LEU A 173 3.02 -2.91 7.07
N VAL A 174 4.28 -3.32 7.08
CA VAL A 174 5.15 -3.29 5.89
C VAL A 174 5.81 -4.65 5.71
N ARG A 175 5.93 -5.13 4.47
CA ARG A 175 6.71 -6.33 4.17
C ARG A 175 8.20 -6.01 4.30
N ASP A 176 8.94 -6.89 4.95
CA ASP A 176 10.37 -6.67 5.21
C ASP A 176 11.15 -6.54 3.90
N GLY A 177 11.92 -5.46 3.74
CA GLY A 177 12.67 -5.20 2.51
C GLY A 177 11.85 -4.65 1.34
N GLU A 178 10.60 -4.22 1.59
CA GLU A 178 9.76 -3.53 0.60
C GLU A 178 9.29 -2.15 1.07
N GLU A 179 10.05 -1.48 1.94
CA GLU A 179 9.65 -0.19 2.54
C GLU A 179 9.39 0.89 1.48
N GLY A 180 10.15 0.88 0.38
CA GLY A 180 9.95 1.79 -0.76
C GLY A 180 8.70 1.50 -1.61
N ARG A 181 8.01 0.38 -1.37
CA ARG A 181 6.72 0.04 -1.99
C ARG A 181 5.53 0.40 -1.09
N GLY A 182 5.82 0.78 0.15
CA GLY A 182 4.82 1.17 1.13
C GLY A 182 4.17 0.00 1.85
N GLY A 183 3.52 0.32 2.96
CA GLY A 183 2.79 -0.63 3.77
C GLY A 183 1.28 -0.64 3.54
N LYS A 184 0.57 -1.34 4.42
CA LYS A 184 -0.88 -1.23 4.62
C LYS A 184 -1.16 -0.41 5.88
N VAL A 185 -1.81 0.74 5.72
CA VAL A 185 -2.26 1.59 6.82
C VAL A 185 -3.36 0.87 7.59
N LEU A 186 -3.25 0.86 8.92
CA LEU A 186 -4.16 0.17 9.82
C LEU A 186 -4.98 1.20 10.61
N LEU A 187 -6.15 1.53 10.10
CA LEU A 187 -7.13 2.38 10.79
C LEU A 187 -7.97 1.50 11.72
N GLN A 188 -7.61 1.48 13.00
CA GLN A 188 -8.13 0.53 14.00
C GLN A 188 -9.24 1.12 14.85
N SER A 189 -9.45 2.44 14.78
CA SER A 189 -10.35 3.17 15.65
C SER A 189 -10.88 4.43 14.99
N GLN A 190 -11.95 4.99 15.54
CA GLN A 190 -12.46 6.30 15.12
C GLN A 190 -11.38 7.40 15.27
N THR A 191 -10.55 7.31 16.29
CA THR A 191 -9.42 8.23 16.48
C THR A 191 -8.38 8.12 15.36
N ASP A 192 -8.11 6.92 14.85
CA ASP A 192 -7.20 6.76 13.71
C ASP A 192 -7.80 7.38 12.44
N ILE A 193 -9.11 7.21 12.24
CA ILE A 193 -9.85 7.81 11.12
C ILE A 193 -9.74 9.34 11.20
N GLU A 194 -10.06 9.94 12.34
CA GLU A 194 -10.00 11.40 12.53
C GLU A 194 -8.59 11.96 12.28
N LYS A 195 -7.55 11.24 12.73
CA LYS A 195 -6.15 11.63 12.49
C LYS A 195 -5.75 11.51 11.02
N TYR A 196 -6.23 10.47 10.35
CA TYR A 196 -6.00 10.26 8.91
C TYR A 196 -6.69 11.36 8.09
N GLU A 197 -7.94 11.69 8.42
CA GLU A 197 -8.70 12.79 7.83
C GLU A 197 -8.03 14.14 8.05
N ALA A 198 -7.58 14.43 9.27
CA ALA A 198 -6.87 15.68 9.57
C ALA A 198 -5.56 15.83 8.75
N LEU A 199 -4.84 14.72 8.53
CA LEU A 199 -3.66 14.73 7.66
C LEU A 199 -4.05 14.99 6.20
N ALA A 200 -5.11 14.35 5.70
CA ALA A 200 -5.62 14.60 4.36
C ALA A 200 -6.09 16.06 4.18
N GLU A 201 -6.80 16.62 5.15
CA GLU A 201 -7.21 18.03 5.13
C GLU A 201 -6.01 18.98 5.13
N THR A 202 -4.93 18.63 5.84
CA THR A 202 -3.68 19.40 5.79
C THR A 202 -3.14 19.46 4.37
N TYR A 203 -3.06 18.32 3.67
CA TYR A 203 -2.65 18.27 2.27
C TYR A 203 -3.57 19.09 1.36
N PHE A 204 -4.89 18.87 1.46
CA PHE A 204 -5.89 19.53 0.63
C PHE A 204 -5.83 21.05 0.76
N ASN A 205 -5.74 21.56 1.99
CA ASN A 205 -5.74 23.00 2.25
C ASN A 205 -4.39 23.66 1.91
N LYS A 206 -3.28 22.96 2.13
CA LYS A 206 -1.94 23.53 1.96
C LYS A 206 -1.51 23.59 0.50
N TYR A 207 -1.98 22.67 -0.35
CA TYR A 207 -1.51 22.54 -1.74
C TYR A 207 -2.62 22.63 -2.79
N PRO A 208 -3.37 23.75 -2.87
CA PRO A 208 -4.51 23.88 -3.76
C PRO A 208 -4.17 23.79 -5.27
N ASN A 209 -2.90 24.02 -5.64
CA ASN A 209 -2.47 23.91 -7.04
C ASN A 209 -1.99 22.50 -7.40
N LEU A 210 -1.73 21.64 -6.42
CA LEU A 210 -1.34 20.24 -6.62
C LEU A 210 -2.48 19.26 -6.34
N ILE A 211 -3.38 19.61 -5.42
CA ILE A 211 -4.43 18.75 -4.90
C ILE A 211 -5.78 19.44 -5.12
N HIS A 212 -6.55 18.91 -6.08
CA HIS A 212 -7.79 19.54 -6.53
C HIS A 212 -9.05 18.90 -5.93
N ASP A 213 -8.92 17.75 -5.27
CA ASP A 213 -10.02 17.04 -4.66
C ASP A 213 -9.58 16.28 -3.40
N LYS A 214 -10.56 15.90 -2.57
CA LYS A 214 -10.31 15.20 -1.30
C LYS A 214 -9.74 13.80 -1.48
N ASN A 215 -10.05 13.10 -2.58
CA ASN A 215 -9.52 11.75 -2.80
C ASN A 215 -8.01 11.80 -3.04
N ALA A 216 -7.54 12.75 -3.83
CA ALA A 216 -6.11 13.02 -4.00
C ALA A 216 -5.43 13.34 -2.66
N ALA A 217 -6.10 14.10 -1.78
CA ALA A 217 -5.57 14.42 -0.46
C ALA A 217 -5.43 13.19 0.45
N TYR A 218 -6.39 12.27 0.42
CA TYR A 218 -6.31 11.00 1.14
C TYR A 218 -5.17 10.12 0.62
N ILE A 219 -4.94 10.08 -0.70
CA ILE A 219 -3.79 9.35 -1.26
C ILE A 219 -2.47 9.88 -0.71
N TRP A 220 -2.32 11.21 -0.61
CA TRP A 220 -1.10 11.79 -0.04
C TRP A 220 -0.93 11.52 1.46
N ALA A 221 -2.01 11.54 2.23
CA ALA A 221 -1.99 11.16 3.65
C ALA A 221 -1.58 9.68 3.83
N ASP A 222 -2.10 8.78 3.01
CA ASP A 222 -1.74 7.36 2.98
C ASP A 222 -0.25 7.15 2.65
N LEU A 223 0.26 7.86 1.63
CA LEU A 223 1.67 7.81 1.26
C LEU A 223 2.58 8.33 2.38
N GLU A 224 2.21 9.41 3.06
CA GLU A 224 3.01 9.95 4.17
C GLU A 224 3.09 8.99 5.36
N ILE A 225 1.97 8.38 5.75
CA ILE A 225 1.95 7.41 6.84
C ILE A 225 2.87 6.22 6.51
N LYS A 226 2.91 5.79 5.25
CA LYS A 226 3.79 4.73 4.74
C LYS A 226 5.25 5.16 4.57
N GLY A 227 5.57 6.44 4.79
CA GLY A 227 6.90 7.01 4.60
C GLY A 227 7.30 7.21 3.13
N LEU A 228 6.33 7.25 2.22
CA LEU A 228 6.50 7.48 0.78
C LEU A 228 6.24 8.93 0.36
N ALA A 229 5.76 9.77 1.26
CA ALA A 229 5.59 11.19 1.02
C ALA A 229 5.94 12.00 2.26
N GLN A 230 6.30 13.26 2.03
CA GLN A 230 6.50 14.25 3.07
C GLN A 230 5.96 15.59 2.58
N HIS A 231 4.96 16.12 3.30
CA HIS A 231 4.53 17.49 3.09
C HIS A 231 5.62 18.45 3.60
N THR A 232 5.96 19.46 2.80
CA THR A 232 6.94 20.50 3.16
C THR A 232 6.26 21.86 3.36
N ASN A 233 6.97 22.99 3.35
CA ASN A 233 6.32 24.30 3.39
C ASN A 233 5.70 24.69 2.04
N ASN A 234 6.36 24.34 0.93
CA ASN A 234 6.06 24.87 -0.40
C ASN A 234 5.59 23.80 -1.38
N GLY A 235 5.69 22.52 -1.02
CA GLY A 235 5.38 21.43 -1.92
C GLY A 235 5.44 20.07 -1.25
N ILE A 236 5.46 19.02 -2.06
CA ILE A 236 5.40 17.64 -1.61
C ILE A 236 6.60 16.88 -2.16
N VAL A 237 7.38 16.26 -1.26
CA VAL A 237 8.38 15.26 -1.63
C VAL A 237 7.70 13.90 -1.65
N SER A 238 7.90 13.12 -2.70
CA SER A 238 7.44 11.74 -2.81
C SER A 238 8.60 10.82 -3.16
N MET A 239 8.61 9.62 -2.58
CA MET A 239 9.67 8.63 -2.77
C MET A 239 9.04 7.24 -2.87
N GLY A 240 9.50 6.47 -3.84
CA GLY A 240 9.19 5.05 -3.99
C GLY A 240 10.46 4.23 -4.19
N PHE A 241 10.29 2.95 -4.45
CA PHE A 241 11.39 1.99 -4.56
C PHE A 241 12.37 2.27 -5.71
N ASN A 242 11.96 3.04 -6.73
CA ASN A 242 12.74 3.31 -7.95
C ASN A 242 12.92 4.80 -8.28
N GLY A 243 12.50 5.70 -7.40
CA GLY A 243 12.61 7.12 -7.69
C GLY A 243 12.03 8.02 -6.61
N MET A 244 12.27 9.31 -6.78
CA MET A 244 11.84 10.35 -5.87
C MET A 244 11.59 11.64 -6.65
N SER A 245 10.64 12.44 -6.17
CA SER A 245 10.34 13.74 -6.76
C SER A 245 9.96 14.77 -5.72
N TYR A 246 10.12 16.04 -6.07
CA TYR A 246 9.52 17.18 -5.40
C TYR A 246 8.59 17.90 -6.36
N ASN A 247 7.40 18.23 -5.86
CA ASN A 247 6.40 19.00 -6.57
C ASN A 247 6.12 20.26 -5.77
N ASP A 248 6.55 21.40 -6.28
CA ASP A 248 6.28 22.73 -5.73
C ASP A 248 4.84 23.13 -6.04
N ASN A 249 4.17 23.71 -5.05
CA ASN A 249 2.78 24.12 -5.17
C ASN A 249 2.61 25.46 -5.90
N VAL A 250 3.64 26.29 -6.03
CA VAL A 250 3.51 27.62 -6.63
C VAL A 250 4.32 27.72 -7.92
N ASP A 251 5.57 27.29 -7.90
CA ASP A 251 6.49 27.43 -9.02
C ASP A 251 6.97 26.07 -9.51
N TYR A 252 6.33 25.57 -10.56
CA TYR A 252 6.67 24.29 -11.17
C TYR A 252 8.13 24.20 -11.66
N LYS A 253 8.84 25.32 -11.81
CA LYS A 253 10.27 25.33 -12.16
C LYS A 253 11.17 24.81 -11.03
N ASN A 254 10.66 24.79 -9.80
CA ASN A 254 11.36 24.18 -8.67
C ASN A 254 11.15 22.67 -8.59
N ASN A 255 10.26 22.11 -9.42
CA ASN A 255 10.00 20.68 -9.43
C ASN A 255 11.25 19.92 -9.82
N TRP A 256 11.42 18.74 -9.22
CA TRP A 256 12.50 17.87 -9.62
C TRP A 256 12.09 16.40 -9.45
N SER A 257 12.63 15.51 -10.29
CA SER A 257 12.42 14.06 -10.26
C SER A 257 13.68 13.28 -10.61
N VAL A 258 13.96 12.22 -9.85
CA VAL A 258 15.07 11.30 -10.10
C VAL A 258 14.60 9.86 -10.11
N LEU A 259 15.27 9.04 -10.91
CA LEU A 259 15.17 7.59 -10.86
C LEU A 259 16.45 7.03 -10.24
N PHE A 260 16.30 5.99 -9.43
CA PHE A 260 17.42 5.23 -8.89
C PHE A 260 17.07 3.73 -8.92
N SER A 261 18.09 2.89 -8.92
CA SER A 261 17.93 1.43 -9.01
C SER A 261 18.54 0.72 -7.81
N GLY A 262 17.99 -0.44 -7.46
CA GLY A 262 18.55 -1.29 -6.41
C GLY A 262 18.21 -0.82 -5.01
N ASP A 263 19.12 -1.06 -4.06
CA ASP A 263 18.91 -0.78 -2.63
C ASP A 263 19.04 0.70 -2.25
N THR A 264 19.21 1.61 -3.23
CA THR A 264 19.27 3.06 -2.99
C THR A 264 18.10 3.57 -2.17
N TYR A 265 16.89 3.05 -2.44
CA TYR A 265 15.70 3.45 -1.70
C TYR A 265 15.84 3.22 -0.19
N LYS A 266 16.50 2.14 0.25
CA LYS A 266 16.67 1.82 1.67
C LYS A 266 17.51 2.89 2.35
N ALA A 267 18.64 3.25 1.73
CA ALA A 267 19.53 4.26 2.25
C ALA A 267 18.87 5.65 2.30
N ILE A 268 18.08 6.01 1.27
CA ILE A 268 17.29 7.26 1.30
C ILE A 268 16.20 7.22 2.37
N PHE A 269 15.48 6.11 2.48
CA PHE A 269 14.43 5.93 3.47
C PHE A 269 14.99 6.07 4.89
N ASP A 270 16.09 5.39 5.19
CA ASP A 270 16.78 5.50 6.48
C ASP A 270 17.28 6.92 6.74
N TRP A 271 17.83 7.59 5.71
CA TRP A 271 18.21 9.01 5.83
C TRP A 271 17.01 9.89 6.17
N LEU A 272 15.88 9.72 5.46
CA LEU A 272 14.64 10.45 5.71
C LEU A 272 14.11 10.24 7.13
N GLN A 273 14.13 8.99 7.62
CA GLN A 273 13.70 8.70 9.00
C GLN A 273 14.53 9.45 10.04
N ASN A 274 15.83 9.64 9.78
CA ASN A 274 16.75 10.31 10.69
C ASN A 274 16.79 11.84 10.53
N ASN A 275 16.29 12.38 9.42
CA ASN A 275 16.40 13.81 9.07
C ASN A 275 15.04 14.51 8.92
N ARG A 276 13.95 13.95 9.48
CA ARG A 276 12.57 14.49 9.40
C ARG A 276 12.43 15.98 9.77
N GLY A 277 13.35 16.56 10.55
CA GLY A 277 13.35 17.98 10.93
C GLY A 277 13.87 18.95 9.86
N SER A 278 14.51 18.46 8.79
CA SER A 278 15.20 19.27 7.77
C SER A 278 14.32 19.57 6.54
N ILE A 279 13.06 19.93 6.77
CA ILE A 279 12.01 20.02 5.74
C ILE A 279 12.35 21.01 4.61
N GLU A 280 12.97 22.15 4.92
CA GLU A 280 13.37 23.15 3.92
C GLU A 280 14.45 22.62 2.98
N GLU A 281 15.42 21.88 3.52
CA GLU A 281 16.49 21.29 2.71
C GLU A 281 15.96 20.19 1.78
N MET A 282 14.93 19.44 2.19
CA MET A 282 14.34 18.39 1.35
C MET A 282 13.71 18.91 0.05
N GLN A 283 13.39 20.21 -0.05
CA GLN A 283 12.83 20.81 -1.27
C GLN A 283 13.89 21.02 -2.35
N LYS A 284 15.17 21.16 -1.96
CA LYS A 284 16.25 21.50 -2.89
C LYS A 284 16.86 20.23 -3.46
N PHE A 285 17.05 20.20 -4.79
CA PHE A 285 17.70 19.06 -5.42
C PHE A 285 19.15 18.87 -4.93
N ALA A 286 19.90 19.96 -4.70
CA ALA A 286 21.28 19.92 -4.19
C ALA A 286 21.43 19.11 -2.89
N THR A 287 20.49 19.23 -1.95
CA THR A 287 20.45 18.41 -0.73
C THR A 287 20.46 16.93 -1.04
N TRP A 288 19.68 16.53 -2.05
CA TRP A 288 19.60 15.14 -2.46
C TRP A 288 20.83 14.67 -3.20
N GLN A 289 21.50 15.55 -3.97
CA GLN A 289 22.79 15.22 -4.60
C GLN A 289 23.83 14.86 -3.55
N ASP A 290 23.97 15.67 -2.49
CA ASP A 290 24.87 15.38 -1.37
C ASP A 290 24.54 14.03 -0.71
N VAL A 291 23.25 13.74 -0.54
CA VAL A 291 22.78 12.44 -0.01
C VAL A 291 23.16 11.30 -0.94
N PHE A 292 22.89 11.40 -2.24
CA PHE A 292 23.25 10.38 -3.23
C PHE A 292 24.76 10.13 -3.29
N ASP A 293 25.55 11.20 -3.27
CA ASP A 293 27.01 11.14 -3.26
C ASP A 293 27.53 10.47 -1.99
N SER A 294 26.94 10.79 -0.83
CA SER A 294 27.30 10.17 0.46
C SER A 294 26.97 8.68 0.52
N ILE A 295 25.88 8.26 -0.12
CA ILE A 295 25.45 6.86 -0.23
C ILE A 295 26.29 6.12 -1.30
N GLY A 296 26.95 6.84 -2.20
CA GLY A 296 27.63 6.27 -3.37
C GLY A 296 26.64 5.72 -4.40
N SER A 297 25.40 6.23 -4.42
CA SER A 297 24.36 5.78 -5.32
C SER A 297 24.36 6.58 -6.62
N ARG A 298 24.09 5.89 -7.73
CA ARG A 298 23.78 6.55 -9.00
C ARG A 298 22.30 6.87 -9.08
N TYR A 299 21.98 7.98 -9.71
CA TYR A 299 20.61 8.36 -10.06
C TYR A 299 20.58 8.91 -11.49
N GLU A 300 19.42 8.85 -12.11
CA GLU A 300 19.12 9.49 -13.38
C GLU A 300 18.18 10.66 -13.12
N ARG A 301 18.52 11.82 -13.67
CA ARG A 301 17.69 13.02 -13.58
C ARG A 301 16.57 12.93 -14.62
N VAL A 302 15.33 13.05 -14.17
CA VAL A 302 14.17 13.21 -15.06
C VAL A 302 13.88 14.70 -15.15
N TRP A 303 13.97 15.21 -16.37
CA TRP A 303 13.74 16.61 -16.72
C TRP A 303 12.32 16.80 -17.23
N SER A 304 11.71 17.93 -16.89
CA SER A 304 10.48 18.38 -17.54
C SER A 304 10.77 18.94 -18.94
N ASP A 305 9.76 18.95 -19.81
CA ASP A 305 9.84 19.54 -21.14
C ASP A 305 10.35 21.01 -21.09
N GLU A 306 9.99 21.75 -20.04
CA GLU A 306 10.41 23.14 -19.83
C GLU A 306 11.89 23.26 -19.42
N GLU A 307 12.40 22.35 -18.59
CA GLU A 307 13.82 22.27 -18.22
C GLU A 307 14.68 21.87 -19.42
N GLU A 308 14.19 20.93 -20.24
CA GLU A 308 14.85 20.51 -21.48
C GLU A 308 14.92 21.67 -22.49
N LYS A 309 13.82 22.42 -22.67
CA LYS A 309 13.78 23.61 -23.55
C LYS A 309 14.70 24.74 -23.10
N GLN A 310 15.02 24.82 -21.80
CA GLN A 310 15.91 25.84 -21.22
C GLN A 310 17.38 25.42 -21.21
N GLY A 311 17.72 24.21 -21.70
CA GLY A 311 19.10 23.74 -21.81
C GLY A 311 19.72 23.26 -20.49
N HIS A 312 18.90 22.72 -19.58
CA HIS A 312 19.33 22.25 -18.24
C HIS A 312 19.93 23.37 -17.39
N LEU A 313 19.11 24.36 -17.01
CA LEU A 313 19.51 25.37 -16.03
C LEU A 313 18.74 25.17 -14.72
N ASN A 314 19.33 24.45 -13.79
CA ASN A 314 19.87 25.04 -12.56
C ASN A 314 20.65 24.00 -11.73
N ASN A 315 21.77 24.47 -11.18
CA ASN A 315 22.61 23.79 -10.19
C ASN A 315 21.82 23.41 -8.94
#